data_AF-A0A2E7F4Q9-F1
#
_entry.id   AF-A0A2E7F4Q9-F1
#
_cell.length_a   1.000
_cell.length_b   1.000
_cell.length_c   1.000
_cell.angle_alpha   90.00
_cell.angle_beta   90.00
_cell.angle_gamma   90.00
#
_symmetry.space_group_name_H-M   'P 1'
#
loop_
_entity.id
_entity.type
_entity.pdbx_description
1 polymer ?
#
loop_
_entity_poly.entity_id
_entity_poly.type
_entity_poly.pdbx_seq_one_letter_code
_entity_poly.pdbx_strand_id
1 'polypeptide(L)'
;MGSFQFILWAILAASLMFVFPQVFILLIVGLSPSVVAFLIDRTPKKYATFCVGGMNISGVFPAFLNLLNGDNSIAGVTSILTNPFEMTFIFAAAGLGWLIYFAFPPVLKSLLTILAQHRISILRGEQRQLIKDWGEGIAIGVGSIEDNQPAKPPGSEDNNKPAGKERTGKEKDENDKRPEGTTPDPKTPLAE
;
A
#
# COMPACT_ATOMS: atom_id res chain seq x y z
N MET A 1 -3.05 17.75 18.93
CA MET A 1 -2.33 17.76 20.21
C MET A 1 -1.90 19.19 20.48
N GLY A 2 -2.21 19.74 21.65
CA GLY A 2 -1.89 21.13 21.97
C GLY A 2 -0.39 21.35 22.15
N SER A 3 0.11 22.57 21.91
CA SER A 3 1.50 22.96 22.18
C SER A 3 1.95 22.58 23.60
N PHE A 4 1.05 22.71 24.58
CA PHE A 4 1.28 22.28 25.96
C PHE A 4 1.59 20.78 26.09
N GLN A 5 0.90 19.92 25.34
CA GLN A 5 1.17 18.47 25.37
C GLN A 5 2.55 18.17 24.82
N PHE A 6 2.97 18.83 23.73
CA PHE A 6 4.32 18.68 23.19
C PHE A 6 5.39 19.13 24.18
N ILE A 7 5.18 20.24 24.89
CA ILE A 7 6.09 20.72 25.94
C ILE A 7 6.18 19.70 27.08
N LEU A 8 5.05 19.13 27.52
CA LEU A 8 5.05 18.09 28.54
C LEU A 8 5.81 16.83 28.09
N TRP A 9 5.60 16.36 26.86
CA TRP A 9 6.33 15.22 26.30
C TRP A 9 7.83 15.50 26.19
N ALA A 10 8.22 16.72 25.81
CA ALA A 10 9.62 17.12 25.73
C ALA A 10 10.29 17.19 27.11
N ILE A 11 9.63 17.76 28.11
CA ILE A 11 10.12 17.79 29.50
C ILE A 11 10.23 16.38 30.06
N LEU A 12 9.25 15.51 29.80
CA LEU A 12 9.30 14.11 30.21
C LEU A 12 10.52 13.40 29.59
N ALA A 13 10.73 13.53 28.29
CA ALA A 13 11.87 12.93 27.60
C ALA A 13 13.22 13.46 28.13
N ALA A 14 13.33 14.77 28.35
CA ALA A 14 14.52 15.39 28.92
C ALA A 14 14.80 14.91 30.36
N SER A 15 13.75 14.76 31.17
CA SER A 15 13.87 14.24 32.53
C SER A 15 14.34 12.78 32.53
N LEU A 16 13.82 11.96 31.62
CA LEU A 16 14.23 10.55 31.48
C LEU A 16 15.69 10.42 31.05
N MET A 17 16.15 11.27 30.13
CA MET A 17 17.55 11.33 29.70
C MET A 17 18.50 11.64 30.87
N PHE A 18 18.10 12.52 31.79
CA PHE A 18 18.92 12.88 32.95
C PHE A 18 18.94 11.79 34.02
N VAL A 19 17.81 11.14 34.29
CA VAL A 19 17.70 10.11 35.35
C VAL A 19 18.29 8.77 34.90
N PHE A 20 18.08 8.37 33.65
CA PHE A 20 18.52 7.07 33.11
C PHE A 20 19.35 7.24 31.82
N PRO A 21 20.55 7.83 31.90
CA PRO A 21 21.36 8.12 30.73
C PRO A 21 21.76 6.85 29.96
N GLN A 22 22.00 5.71 30.65
CA GLN A 22 22.34 4.45 29.99
C GLN A 22 21.21 3.92 29.07
N VAL A 23 19.95 4.05 29.49
CA VAL A 23 18.80 3.62 28.69
C VAL A 23 18.66 4.50 27.47
N PHE A 24 18.82 5.81 27.64
CA PHE A 24 18.71 6.76 26.53
C PHE A 24 19.79 6.52 25.46
N ILE A 25 21.03 6.26 25.86
CA ILE A 25 22.14 5.91 24.96
C ILE A 25 21.81 4.63 24.17
N LEU A 26 21.32 3.59 24.87
CA LEU A 26 20.91 2.34 24.21
C LEU A 26 19.80 2.59 23.18
N LEU A 27 18.78 3.38 23.52
CA LEU A 27 17.66 3.65 22.63
C LEU A 27 18.07 4.45 21.40
N ILE A 28 18.94 5.46 21.53
CA ILE A 28 19.42 6.24 20.37
C ILE A 28 20.13 5.34 19.37
N VAL A 29 21.05 4.50 19.85
CA VAL A 29 21.86 3.65 18.96
C VAL A 29 21.03 2.49 18.43
N GLY A 30 20.34 1.77 19.31
CA GLY A 30 19.55 0.59 18.97
C GLY A 30 18.34 0.91 18.08
N LEU A 31 17.63 2.00 18.33
CA LEU A 31 16.46 2.40 17.53
C LEU A 31 16.80 3.24 16.30
N SER A 32 18.10 3.45 15.99
CA SER A 32 18.50 4.22 14.80
C SER A 32 17.90 3.71 13.48
N PRO A 33 17.75 2.39 13.21
CA PRO A 33 17.04 1.92 12.02
C PRO A 33 15.56 2.32 11.96
N SER A 34 14.89 2.45 13.10
CA SER A 34 13.48 2.86 13.16
C SER A 34 13.33 4.34 12.80
N VAL A 35 14.29 5.16 13.21
CA VAL A 35 14.37 6.57 12.79
C VAL A 35 14.57 6.66 11.28
N VAL A 36 15.49 5.85 10.73
CA VAL A 36 15.71 5.77 9.28
C VAL A 36 14.43 5.36 8.55
N ALA A 37 13.70 4.35 9.03
CA ALA A 37 12.42 3.93 8.46
C ALA A 37 11.37 5.06 8.52
N PHE A 38 11.29 5.79 9.63
CA PHE A 38 10.38 6.94 9.77
C PHE A 38 10.67 8.07 8.78
N LEU A 39 11.95 8.31 8.47
CA LEU A 39 12.37 9.37 7.54
C LEU A 39 12.15 8.97 6.07
N ILE A 40 12.38 7.70 5.73
CA ILE A 40 12.25 7.19 4.36
C ILE A 40 10.78 6.96 3.97
N ASP A 41 9.93 6.58 4.93
CA ASP A 41 8.54 6.24 4.66
C ASP A 41 7.68 7.49 4.35
N ARG A 42 7.47 7.72 3.05
CA ARG A 42 6.59 8.78 2.53
C ARG A 42 5.13 8.36 2.43
N THR A 43 4.77 7.14 2.80
CA THR A 43 3.38 6.68 2.71
C THR A 43 2.54 7.36 3.81
N PRO A 44 1.28 7.73 3.55
CA PRO A 44 0.44 8.41 4.54
C PRO A 44 0.19 7.57 5.80
N LYS A 45 0.25 6.23 5.66
CA LYS A 45 0.01 5.27 6.74
C LYS A 45 1.28 4.74 7.42
N LYS A 46 2.46 5.13 6.92
CA LYS A 46 3.78 4.80 7.50
C LYS A 46 4.02 3.31 7.81
N TYR A 47 3.61 2.42 6.91
CA TYR A 47 3.69 0.98 7.16
C TYR A 47 5.10 0.45 7.41
N ALA A 48 6.11 0.98 6.70
CA ALA A 48 7.50 0.57 6.91
C ALA A 48 7.97 0.98 8.30
N THR A 49 7.57 2.17 8.76
CA THR A 49 7.88 2.64 10.12
C THR A 49 7.31 1.69 11.18
N PHE A 50 6.08 1.23 11.03
CA PHE A 50 5.46 0.34 12.02
C PHE A 50 6.09 -1.05 12.02
N CYS A 51 6.36 -1.64 10.84
CA CYS A 51 7.00 -2.94 10.74
C CYS A 51 8.44 -2.93 11.29
N VAL A 52 9.25 -1.97 10.85
CA VAL A 52 10.65 -1.84 11.29
C VAL A 52 10.71 -1.41 12.74
N GLY A 53 9.89 -0.44 13.14
CA GLY A 53 9.84 0.08 14.51
C GLY A 53 9.48 -1.00 15.52
N GLY A 54 8.41 -1.75 15.27
CA GLY A 54 7.98 -2.83 16.17
C GLY A 54 9.05 -3.93 16.28
N MET A 55 9.62 -4.36 15.16
CA MET A 55 10.62 -5.42 15.17
C MET A 55 11.94 -4.96 15.80
N ASN A 56 12.37 -3.72 15.55
CA ASN A 56 13.57 -3.16 16.15
C ASN A 56 13.41 -2.99 17.68
N ILE A 57 12.28 -2.48 18.16
CA ILE A 57 12.00 -2.41 19.61
C ILE A 57 12.07 -3.81 20.23
N SER A 58 11.51 -4.83 19.56
CA SER A 58 11.62 -6.22 20.01
C SER A 58 13.08 -6.71 20.04
N GLY A 59 13.94 -6.26 19.12
CA GLY A 59 15.36 -6.60 19.09
C GLY A 59 16.19 -5.89 20.17
N VAL A 60 15.83 -4.67 20.53
CA VAL A 60 16.46 -3.90 21.62
C VAL A 60 16.02 -4.41 22.99
N PHE A 61 14.84 -5.02 23.09
CA PHE A 61 14.24 -5.42 24.36
C PHE A 61 15.12 -6.34 25.23
N PRO A 62 15.79 -7.39 24.71
CA PRO A 62 16.69 -8.22 25.51
C PRO A 62 17.88 -7.43 26.08
N ALA A 63 18.51 -6.59 25.26
CA ALA A 63 19.59 -5.71 25.69
C ALA A 63 19.13 -4.71 26.76
N PHE A 64 17.90 -4.19 26.62
CA PHE A 64 17.28 -3.34 27.63
C PHE A 64 17.05 -4.08 28.96
N LEU A 65 16.54 -5.31 28.92
CA LEU A 65 16.37 -6.13 30.12
C LEU A 65 17.70 -6.48 30.78
N ASN A 66 18.75 -6.74 29.99
CA ASN A 66 20.09 -7.00 30.49
C ASN A 66 20.66 -5.75 31.19
N LEU A 67 20.46 -4.57 30.61
CA LEU A 67 20.88 -3.30 31.21
C LEU A 67 20.15 -3.00 32.52
N LEU A 68 18.84 -3.31 32.60
CA LEU A 68 18.04 -3.09 33.81
C LEU A 68 18.36 -4.05 34.95
N ASN A 69 18.65 -5.32 34.64
CA ASN A 69 18.90 -6.33 35.67
C ASN A 69 20.38 -6.51 36.00
N GLY A 70 21.27 -6.09 35.11
CA GLY A 70 22.72 -6.11 35.30
C GLY A 70 23.25 -4.76 35.78
N ASP A 71 24.38 -4.35 35.20
CA ASP A 71 25.02 -3.09 35.50
C ASP A 71 24.25 -1.91 34.87
N ASN A 72 23.37 -1.30 35.67
CA ASN A 72 22.67 -0.03 35.36
C ASN A 72 23.64 1.15 35.36
N SER A 73 24.63 1.12 34.47
CA SER A 73 25.68 2.11 34.37
C SER A 73 26.01 2.41 32.90
N ILE A 74 26.74 3.51 32.69
CA ILE A 74 27.27 3.86 31.37
C ILE A 74 28.24 2.78 30.86
N ALA A 75 29.00 2.13 31.75
CA ALA A 75 29.90 1.05 31.37
C ALA A 75 29.11 -0.18 30.88
N GLY A 76 28.00 -0.50 31.52
CA GLY A 76 27.11 -1.61 31.13
C GLY A 76 26.55 -1.43 29.72
N VAL A 77 25.97 -0.26 29.41
CA VAL A 77 25.49 0.02 28.04
C VAL A 77 26.64 0.03 27.02
N THR A 78 27.81 0.55 27.37
CA THR A 78 28.96 0.56 26.46
C THR A 78 29.43 -0.86 26.14
N SER A 79 29.43 -1.76 27.12
CA SER A 79 29.73 -3.18 26.91
C SER A 79 28.75 -3.83 25.93
N ILE A 80 27.44 -3.57 26.09
CA ILE A 80 26.42 -4.03 25.14
C ILE A 80 26.66 -3.44 23.74
N LEU A 81 26.94 -2.13 23.66
CA LEU A 81 27.06 -1.45 22.37
C LEU A 81 28.30 -1.86 21.58
N THR A 82 29.38 -2.22 22.28
CA THR A 82 30.64 -2.68 21.67
C THR A 82 30.64 -4.18 21.36
N ASN A 83 29.65 -4.93 21.87
CA ASN A 83 29.51 -6.35 21.59
C ASN A 83 28.91 -6.56 20.18
N PRO A 84 29.65 -7.18 19.24
CA PRO A 84 29.17 -7.38 17.88
C PRO A 84 27.97 -8.32 17.80
N PHE A 85 27.82 -9.27 18.72
CA PHE A 85 26.69 -10.20 18.73
C PHE A 85 25.39 -9.48 19.10
N GLU A 86 25.40 -8.68 20.16
CA GLU A 86 24.25 -7.88 20.59
C GLU A 86 23.79 -6.91 19.49
N MET A 87 24.75 -6.20 18.88
CA MET A 87 24.47 -5.29 17.76
C MET A 87 23.89 -5.99 16.55
N THR A 88 24.41 -7.18 16.22
CA THR A 88 23.88 -7.98 15.12
C THR A 88 22.44 -8.39 15.38
N PHE A 89 22.09 -8.82 16.60
CA PHE A 89 20.71 -9.17 16.93
C PHE A 89 19.75 -7.98 16.83
N ILE A 90 20.13 -6.82 17.37
CA ILE A 90 19.33 -5.60 17.31
C ILE A 90 19.07 -5.20 15.85
N PHE A 91 20.12 -5.13 15.03
CA PHE A 91 19.97 -4.74 13.63
C PHE A 91 19.38 -5.82 12.74
N ALA A 92 19.57 -7.10 13.06
CA ALA A 92 18.88 -8.19 12.37
C ALA A 92 17.37 -8.13 12.60
N ALA A 93 16.92 -7.82 13.83
CA ALA A 93 15.52 -7.59 14.10
C ALA A 93 14.97 -6.41 13.27
N ALA A 94 15.67 -5.27 13.24
CA ALA A 94 15.27 -4.17 12.38
C ALA A 94 15.23 -4.56 10.88
N GLY A 95 16.20 -5.32 10.40
CA GLY A 95 16.25 -5.88 9.05
C GLY A 95 15.09 -6.82 8.75
N LEU A 96 14.67 -7.65 9.71
CA LEU A 96 13.49 -8.49 9.58
C LEU A 96 12.22 -7.65 9.42
N GLY A 97 12.11 -6.50 10.09
CA GLY A 97 11.00 -5.57 9.88
C GLY A 97 10.92 -5.06 8.43
N TRP A 98 12.08 -4.79 7.80
CA TRP A 98 12.15 -4.44 6.38
C TRP A 98 11.77 -5.61 5.47
N LEU A 99 12.21 -6.82 5.79
CA LEU A 99 11.82 -8.03 5.06
C LEU A 99 10.31 -8.25 5.09
N ILE A 100 9.67 -8.07 6.26
CA ILE A 100 8.22 -8.16 6.41
C ILE A 100 7.53 -7.10 5.54
N TYR A 101 8.03 -5.86 5.55
CA TYR A 101 7.47 -4.79 4.74
C TYR A 101 7.49 -5.11 3.23
N PHE A 102 8.58 -5.68 2.72
CA PHE A 102 8.67 -6.08 1.30
C PHE A 102 7.91 -7.37 0.97
N ALA A 103 7.76 -8.28 1.93
CA ALA A 103 7.00 -9.52 1.75
C ALA A 103 5.47 -9.30 1.77
N PHE A 104 5.00 -8.20 2.37
CA PHE A 104 3.57 -7.97 2.57
C PHE A 104 2.74 -7.69 1.29
N PRO A 105 3.21 -6.88 0.31
CA PRO A 105 2.47 -6.58 -0.91
C PRO A 105 1.97 -7.80 -1.71
N PRO A 106 2.79 -8.84 -2.01
CA PRO A 106 2.28 -10.01 -2.72
C PRO A 106 1.25 -10.80 -1.91
N VAL A 107 1.42 -10.89 -0.58
CA VAL A 107 0.47 -11.57 0.32
C VAL A 107 -0.89 -10.88 0.30
N LEU A 108 -0.91 -9.55 0.40
CA LEU A 108 -2.15 -8.77 0.31
C LEU A 108 -2.83 -8.94 -1.05
N LYS A 109 -2.09 -8.90 -2.16
CA LYS A 109 -2.66 -9.08 -3.50
C LYS A 109 -3.37 -10.42 -3.64
N SER A 110 -2.76 -11.49 -3.14
CA SER A 110 -3.37 -12.83 -3.13
C SER A 110 -4.67 -12.85 -2.32
N LEU A 111 -4.63 -12.32 -1.09
CA LEU A 111 -5.80 -12.27 -0.22
C LEU A 111 -6.94 -11.43 -0.82
N LEU A 112 -6.63 -10.26 -1.38
CA LEU A 112 -7.61 -9.40 -2.04
C LEU A 112 -8.23 -10.10 -3.25
N THR A 113 -7.45 -10.87 -4.00
CA THR A 113 -7.98 -11.63 -5.14
C THR A 113 -8.98 -12.69 -4.67
N ILE A 114 -8.64 -13.45 -3.62
CA ILE A 114 -9.52 -14.47 -3.04
C ILE A 114 -10.81 -13.82 -2.52
N LEU A 115 -10.71 -12.71 -1.79
CA LEU A 115 -11.87 -11.96 -1.29
C LEU A 115 -12.74 -11.42 -2.43
N ALA A 116 -12.13 -10.91 -3.50
CA ALA A 116 -12.85 -10.45 -4.68
C ALA A 116 -13.61 -11.59 -5.37
N GLN A 117 -12.98 -12.76 -5.53
CA GLN A 117 -13.64 -13.94 -6.10
C GLN A 117 -14.82 -14.41 -5.25
N HIS A 118 -14.67 -14.42 -3.91
CA HIS A 118 -15.76 -14.73 -2.99
C HIS A 118 -16.91 -13.73 -3.08
N ARG A 119 -16.62 -12.43 -3.21
CA ARG A 119 -17.67 -11.43 -3.41
C ARG A 119 -18.39 -11.62 -4.74
N ILE A 120 -17.66 -11.93 -5.81
CA ILE A 120 -18.24 -12.21 -7.13
C ILE A 120 -19.12 -13.46 -7.08
N SER A 121 -18.72 -14.52 -6.37
CA SER A 121 -19.52 -15.75 -6.29
C SER A 121 -20.85 -15.53 -5.56
N ILE A 122 -20.85 -14.76 -4.46
CA ILE A 122 -22.08 -14.36 -3.76
C ILE A 122 -23.00 -13.58 -4.69
N LEU A 123 -22.49 -12.54 -5.34
CA LEU A 123 -23.28 -11.69 -6.24
C LEU A 123 -23.86 -12.47 -7.42
N ARG A 124 -23.09 -13.41 -8.01
CA ARG A 124 -23.59 -14.30 -9.05
C ARG A 124 -24.67 -15.27 -8.54
N GLY A 125 -24.54 -15.72 -7.29
CA GLY A 125 -25.56 -16.53 -6.62
C GLY A 125 -26.88 -15.77 -6.45
N GLU A 126 -26.81 -14.54 -5.95
CA GLU A 126 -27.97 -13.64 -5.81
C GLU A 126 -28.59 -13.33 -7.17
N GLN A 127 -27.79 -12.99 -8.19
CA GLN A 127 -28.27 -12.75 -9.55
C GLN A 127 -29.03 -13.98 -10.10
N ARG A 128 -28.52 -15.20 -9.85
CA ARG A 128 -29.18 -16.44 -10.30
C ARG A 128 -30.52 -16.69 -9.60
N GLN A 129 -30.64 -16.32 -8.32
CA GLN A 129 -31.92 -16.40 -7.60
C GLN A 129 -32.92 -15.38 -8.17
N LEU A 130 -32.50 -14.14 -8.40
CA LEU A 130 -33.35 -13.11 -8.99
C LEU A 130 -33.86 -13.49 -10.39
N ILE A 131 -33.00 -14.07 -11.23
CA ILE A 131 -33.40 -14.58 -12.56
C ILE A 131 -34.45 -15.70 -12.42
N LYS A 132 -34.28 -16.61 -11.45
CA LYS A 132 -35.23 -17.69 -11.21
C LYS A 132 -36.61 -17.15 -10.80
N ASP A 133 -36.63 -16.13 -9.94
CA ASP A 133 -37.86 -15.63 -9.34
C ASP A 133 -38.59 -14.62 -10.25
N TRP A 134 -37.86 -13.87 -11.09
CA TRP A 134 -38.40 -12.76 -11.89
C TRP A 134 -38.23 -12.90 -13.41
N GLY A 135 -37.55 -13.95 -13.89
CA GLY A 135 -37.30 -14.21 -15.30
C GLY A 135 -36.04 -13.53 -15.86
N GLU A 136 -35.63 -13.93 -17.07
CA GLU A 136 -34.35 -13.56 -17.71
C GLU A 136 -34.15 -12.04 -17.92
N GLY A 137 -35.24 -11.27 -17.98
CA GLY A 137 -35.20 -9.84 -18.32
C GLY A 137 -34.44 -8.95 -17.31
N ILE A 138 -34.23 -9.43 -16.07
CA ILE A 138 -33.52 -8.69 -15.02
C ILE A 138 -32.00 -8.92 -15.05
N ALA A 139 -31.50 -9.92 -15.80
CA ALA A 139 -30.06 -10.21 -15.91
C ALA A 139 -29.28 -9.17 -16.74
N ILE A 140 -29.99 -8.34 -17.49
CA ILE A 140 -29.47 -7.34 -18.41
C ILE A 140 -28.90 -6.19 -17.56
N GLY A 141 -27.59 -6.21 -17.32
CA GLY A 141 -26.90 -5.09 -16.70
C GLY A 141 -27.17 -3.80 -17.48
N VAL A 142 -27.11 -2.66 -16.78
CA VAL A 142 -27.43 -1.30 -17.29
C VAL A 142 -26.72 -0.94 -18.60
N GLY A 143 -25.68 -1.68 -19.03
CA GLY A 143 -24.99 -1.52 -20.32
C GLY A 143 -25.60 -2.26 -21.52
N SER A 144 -26.74 -2.95 -21.39
CA SER A 144 -27.38 -3.71 -22.49
C SER A 144 -28.76 -3.19 -22.91
N ILE A 145 -29.18 -2.02 -22.41
CA ILE A 145 -30.46 -1.39 -22.80
C ILE A 145 -30.40 -0.76 -24.21
N GLU A 146 -29.22 -0.65 -24.84
CA GLU A 146 -29.10 -0.10 -26.20
C GLU A 146 -29.59 -1.02 -27.33
N ASP A 147 -29.82 -2.32 -27.09
CA ASP A 147 -30.13 -3.27 -28.17
C ASP A 147 -31.62 -3.65 -28.30
N ASN A 148 -32.52 -2.94 -27.61
CA ASN A 148 -33.97 -3.14 -27.77
C ASN A 148 -34.63 -1.96 -28.48
N GLN A 149 -34.40 -1.86 -29.79
CA GLN A 149 -35.26 -1.09 -30.68
C GLN A 149 -36.40 -2.00 -31.18
N PRO A 150 -37.69 -1.62 -31.00
CA PRO A 150 -38.80 -2.52 -31.28
C PRO A 150 -38.89 -2.83 -32.79
N ALA A 151 -39.24 -4.08 -33.07
CA ALA A 151 -39.36 -4.70 -34.38
C ALA A 151 -40.02 -3.79 -35.44
N LYS A 152 -39.33 -3.62 -36.58
CA LYS A 152 -39.90 -3.03 -37.80
C LYS A 152 -40.91 -4.02 -38.41
N PRO A 153 -42.15 -3.59 -38.74
CA PRO A 153 -43.19 -4.47 -39.27
C PRO A 153 -42.84 -5.00 -40.69
N PRO A 154 -43.38 -6.17 -41.08
CA PRO A 154 -43.02 -6.84 -42.32
C PRO A 154 -43.68 -6.13 -43.51
N GLY A 155 -42.87 -5.68 -44.47
CA GLY A 155 -43.35 -5.23 -45.78
C GLY A 155 -42.74 -3.91 -46.26
N SER A 156 -41.60 -3.99 -46.93
CA SER A 156 -41.28 -3.19 -48.13
C SER A 156 -39.91 -3.65 -48.63
N GLU A 157 -39.94 -4.39 -49.72
CA GLU A 157 -38.78 -4.65 -50.56
C GLU A 157 -38.25 -3.31 -51.11
N ASP A 158 -36.94 -3.05 -51.05
CA ASP A 158 -36.26 -2.55 -52.25
C ASP A 158 -34.75 -2.85 -52.23
N ASN A 159 -34.41 -3.68 -53.20
CA ASN A 159 -33.15 -3.96 -53.90
C ASN A 159 -31.96 -3.00 -53.67
N ASN A 160 -30.82 -3.56 -53.21
CA ASN A 160 -29.63 -3.66 -54.06
C ASN A 160 -28.53 -4.53 -53.42
N LYS A 161 -28.02 -5.48 -54.19
CA LYS A 161 -26.77 -6.23 -53.94
C LYS A 161 -25.64 -5.51 -54.69
N PRO A 162 -24.38 -5.52 -54.20
CA PRO A 162 -23.46 -6.62 -54.51
C PRO A 162 -22.70 -7.07 -53.25
N ALA A 163 -22.65 -8.36 -52.89
CA ALA A 163 -21.80 -9.41 -53.49
C ALA A 163 -20.31 -9.05 -53.48
N GLY A 164 -19.52 -9.74 -52.63
CA GLY A 164 -18.06 -9.77 -52.77
C GLY A 164 -17.32 -10.18 -51.50
N LYS A 165 -17.22 -11.48 -51.25
CA LYS A 165 -16.23 -12.05 -50.32
C LYS A 165 -14.85 -11.89 -50.94
N GLU A 166 -13.86 -11.46 -50.16
CA GLU A 166 -12.50 -11.94 -50.33
C GLU A 166 -11.79 -12.07 -48.98
N ARG A 167 -11.30 -13.29 -48.72
CA ARG A 167 -10.43 -13.66 -47.60
C ARG A 167 -9.03 -13.84 -48.16
N THR A 168 -8.10 -13.04 -47.67
CA THR A 168 -6.64 -13.24 -47.62
C THR A 168 -6.16 -12.19 -46.61
N GLY A 169 -5.43 -12.45 -45.53
CA GLY A 169 -4.46 -13.48 -45.23
C GLY A 169 -3.15 -12.77 -44.84
N LYS A 170 -2.98 -12.51 -43.52
CA LYS A 170 -1.71 -12.21 -42.79
C LYS A 170 -0.84 -11.03 -43.22
N GLU A 171 -0.67 -10.04 -42.31
CA GLU A 171 0.62 -9.55 -41.73
C GLU A 171 0.27 -8.51 -40.65
N LYS A 172 0.33 -8.85 -39.35
CA LYS A 172 1.41 -8.59 -38.37
C LYS A 172 1.73 -7.12 -38.07
N ASP A 173 1.65 -6.82 -36.77
CA ASP A 173 2.29 -5.78 -35.98
C ASP A 173 1.82 -4.32 -36.22
N GLU A 174 0.90 -3.78 -35.41
CA GLU A 174 1.05 -3.29 -34.03
C GLU A 174 1.33 -1.78 -33.96
N ASN A 175 0.26 -1.04 -33.62
CA ASN A 175 0.19 0.15 -32.75
C ASN A 175 1.12 1.32 -33.11
N ASP A 176 0.62 2.33 -33.84
CA ASP A 176 -0.09 3.48 -33.26
C ASP A 176 0.68 4.13 -32.10
N LYS A 177 1.61 5.01 -32.47
CA LYS A 177 2.04 6.13 -31.64
C LYS A 177 1.45 7.39 -32.25
N ARG A 178 0.35 7.89 -31.68
CA ARG A 178 -0.08 9.27 -31.88
C ARG A 178 0.38 10.13 -30.69
N PRO A 179 1.21 11.17 -30.93
CA PRO A 179 1.53 12.18 -29.92
C PRO A 179 0.54 13.34 -30.06
N GLU A 180 -0.25 13.59 -29.02
CA GLU A 180 -0.97 14.85 -28.84
C GLU A 180 -0.98 15.15 -27.33
N GLY A 181 -0.72 16.35 -26.85
CA GLY A 181 -0.46 17.62 -27.50
C GLY A 181 -0.28 18.63 -26.35
N THR A 182 0.81 19.39 -26.41
CA THR A 182 1.03 20.55 -25.56
C THR A 182 -0.03 21.60 -25.89
N THR A 183 -0.70 22.14 -24.89
CA THR A 183 -1.30 23.49 -24.97
C THR A 183 -1.21 24.17 -23.61
N PRO A 184 -1.09 25.52 -23.60
CA PRO A 184 -0.26 26.27 -22.66
C PRO A 184 -1.09 27.00 -21.60
N ASP A 185 -0.41 27.37 -20.52
CA ASP A 185 -0.91 28.28 -19.48
C ASP A 185 -1.24 29.66 -20.06
N PRO A 186 -2.46 30.19 -19.86
CA PRO A 186 -2.76 31.58 -20.16
C PRO A 186 -3.45 32.23 -18.95
N LYS A 187 -2.70 33.04 -18.19
CA LYS A 187 -3.11 34.38 -17.73
C LYS A 187 -2.10 34.95 -16.73
N THR A 188 -1.09 35.61 -17.27
CA THR A 188 -0.70 36.93 -16.74
C THR A 188 -0.54 37.85 -17.93
N PRO A 189 -1.31 38.93 -17.96
CA PRO A 189 -0.75 40.22 -18.38
C PRO A 189 -1.25 41.33 -17.44
N LEU A 190 -0.61 42.48 -17.27
CA LEU A 190 0.66 43.07 -17.69
C LEU A 190 0.79 44.35 -16.82
N ALA A 191 2.02 44.85 -16.74
CA ALA A 191 2.47 46.02 -16.00
C ALA A 191 1.56 47.27 -16.02
N GLU A 192 1.55 47.99 -14.89
CA GLU A 192 2.05 49.37 -14.77
C GLU A 192 2.85 49.52 -13.48
#